data_AF-A0A7Y9XRP4-F1
#
_entry.id   AF-A0A7Y9XRP4-F1
#
_cell.length_a   1.000
_cell.length_b   1.000
_cell.length_c   1.000
_cell.angle_alpha   90.00
_cell.angle_beta   90.00
_cell.angle_gamma   90.00
#
_symmetry.space_group_name_H-M   'P 1'
#
loop_
_entity.id
_entity.type
_entity.pdbx_description
1 polymer ?
#
loop_
_entity_poly.entity_id
_entity_poly.type
_entity_poly.pdbx_seq_one_letter_code
_entity_poly.pdbx_strand_id
1 'polypeptide(L)'
;MKQPAFLHSFAYGLILSIPLTLTFISGFSSSENSNGENNSFLLTTLVIGFLSLPGSLILFLIGFTAAFSGKTGGMITVACIALSIPNAHIMGMLYAHMYKKIKQKTKNQNNILLRDCPKCSSPINTHACICKHCHSAVEPLYVNNPTANRQVIKILKLQSLGFHDNEIAKKLNDDGDFFLEDHSNWDKKKINSLITKLKTHKI
;
A
#
# COMPACT_ATOMS: atom_id res chain seq x y z
N MET A 1 -7.54 -15.45 15.39
CA MET A 1 -8.28 -14.28 14.89
C MET A 1 -7.60 -13.03 15.45
N LYS A 2 -6.98 -12.17 14.62
CA LYS A 2 -6.31 -10.94 15.08
C LYS A 2 -7.36 -9.83 15.15
N GLN A 3 -7.71 -9.40 16.35
CA GLN A 3 -8.54 -8.21 16.56
C GLN A 3 -7.96 -7.03 15.77
N PRO A 4 -8.77 -6.29 15.02
CA PRO A 4 -8.24 -5.22 14.20
C PRO A 4 -7.80 -4.10 15.15
N ALA A 5 -6.52 -3.76 15.12
CA ALA A 5 -5.93 -2.56 15.75
C ALA A 5 -6.70 -1.24 15.44
N PHE A 6 -7.63 -1.33 14.48
CA PHE A 6 -8.72 -0.41 14.17
C PHE A 6 -9.56 0.01 15.39
N LEU A 7 -10.04 -0.94 16.21
CA LEU A 7 -10.97 -0.61 17.29
C LEU A 7 -10.27 0.15 18.43
N HIS A 8 -9.03 -0.23 18.74
CA HIS A 8 -8.24 0.44 19.76
C HIS A 8 -7.81 1.85 19.34
N SER A 9 -7.31 2.03 18.11
CA SER A 9 -6.88 3.36 17.65
C SER A 9 -8.05 4.35 17.54
N PHE A 10 -9.24 3.86 17.20
CA PHE A 10 -10.47 4.66 17.19
C PHE A 10 -10.89 5.07 18.61
N ALA A 11 -10.90 4.12 19.56
CA ALA A 11 -11.26 4.39 20.95
C ALA A 11 -10.31 5.40 21.61
N TYR A 12 -8.99 5.28 21.42
CA TYR A 12 -8.01 6.21 22.02
C TYR A 12 -8.09 7.61 21.44
N GLY A 13 -8.35 7.76 20.13
CA GLY A 13 -8.53 9.09 19.54
C GLY A 13 -9.83 9.76 19.99
N LEU A 14 -10.91 9.00 20.18
CA LEU A 14 -12.18 9.51 20.72
C LEU A 14 -12.06 9.94 22.19
N ILE A 15 -11.31 9.17 22.99
CA ILE A 15 -11.05 9.45 24.41
C ILE A 15 -10.21 10.72 24.59
N LEU A 16 -9.29 11.02 23.65
CA LEU A 16 -8.47 12.25 23.71
C LEU A 16 -9.17 13.46 23.05
N SER A 17 -10.03 13.24 22.05
CA SER A 17 -10.71 14.33 21.35
C SER A 17 -11.86 14.93 22.15
N ILE A 18 -12.58 14.13 22.95
CA ILE A 18 -13.72 14.63 23.75
C ILE A 18 -13.29 15.64 24.82
N PRO A 19 -12.27 15.37 25.68
CA PRO A 19 -11.79 16.33 26.67
C PRO A 19 -11.24 17.59 26.01
N LEU A 20 -10.54 17.46 24.88
CA LEU A 20 -10.02 18.61 24.14
C LEU A 20 -11.16 19.50 23.62
N THR A 21 -12.20 18.89 23.04
CA THR A 21 -13.39 19.60 22.54
C THR A 21 -14.16 20.29 23.68
N LEU A 22 -14.33 19.62 24.82
CA LEU A 22 -14.96 20.21 26.02
C LEU A 22 -14.15 21.40 26.56
N THR A 23 -12.82 21.29 26.55
CA THR A 23 -11.90 22.37 26.97
C THR A 23 -11.93 23.56 26.01
N PHE A 24 -12.11 23.31 24.71
CA PHE A 24 -12.34 24.36 23.72
C PHE A 24 -13.70 25.06 23.91
N ILE A 25 -14.77 24.30 24.10
CA ILE A 25 -16.12 24.85 24.29
C ILE A 25 -16.18 25.69 25.57
N SER A 26 -15.57 25.24 26.67
CA SER A 26 -15.53 25.99 27.93
C SER A 26 -14.68 27.27 27.83
N GLY A 27 -13.58 27.23 27.07
CA GLY A 27 -12.74 28.40 26.78
C GLY A 27 -13.46 29.50 25.99
N PHE A 28 -14.28 29.11 25.01
CA PHE A 28 -15.05 30.08 24.21
C PHE A 28 -16.35 30.53 24.89
N SER A 29 -16.95 29.71 25.75
CA SER A 29 -18.13 30.10 26.52
C SER A 29 -17.84 31.08 27.67
N SER A 30 -16.58 31.20 28.11
CA SER A 30 -16.16 32.16 29.15
C SER A 30 -15.76 33.54 28.61
N SER A 31 -15.80 33.74 27.28
CA SER A 31 -15.42 35.00 26.62
C SER A 31 -16.35 36.19 26.94
N GLU A 32 -17.48 35.99 27.62
CA GLU A 32 -18.40 37.10 27.97
C GLU A 32 -17.98 37.87 29.25
N ASN A 33 -17.02 37.40 30.04
CA ASN A 33 -16.53 38.15 31.20
C ASN A 33 -15.03 37.94 31.48
N SER A 34 -14.31 39.06 31.57
CA SER A 34 -12.99 39.29 32.20
C SER A 34 -11.72 39.30 31.33
N ASN A 35 -10.86 40.23 31.77
CA ASN A 35 -9.66 40.79 31.17
C ASN A 35 -8.52 39.77 30.98
N GLY A 36 -7.81 39.84 29.85
CA GLY A 36 -6.39 39.49 29.70
C GLY A 36 -5.97 38.00 29.74
N GLU A 37 -6.59 37.15 30.56
CA GLU A 37 -6.14 35.76 30.81
C GLU A 37 -6.57 34.77 29.72
N ASN A 38 -7.66 35.07 29.00
CA ASN A 38 -8.23 34.21 27.96
C ASN A 38 -7.32 34.06 26.72
N ASN A 39 -6.43 35.03 26.46
CA ASN A 39 -5.54 35.00 25.29
C ASN A 39 -4.47 33.90 25.39
N SER A 40 -3.91 33.70 26.59
CA SER A 40 -2.91 32.64 26.82
C SER A 40 -3.54 31.25 26.75
N PHE A 41 -4.76 31.11 27.26
CA PHE A 41 -5.53 29.87 27.16
C PHE A 41 -5.85 29.52 25.69
N LEU A 42 -6.38 30.47 24.92
CA LEU A 42 -6.68 30.27 23.49
C LEU A 42 -5.43 29.95 22.66
N LEU A 43 -4.30 30.62 22.93
CA LEU A 43 -3.03 30.33 22.26
C LEU A 43 -2.50 28.93 22.59
N THR A 44 -2.57 28.52 23.86
CA THR A 44 -2.17 27.17 24.29
C THR A 44 -3.04 26.12 23.61
N THR A 45 -4.34 26.37 23.53
CA THR A 45 -5.28 25.46 22.88
C THR A 45 -5.03 25.40 21.36
N LEU A 46 -4.69 26.52 20.72
CA LEU A 46 -4.26 26.56 19.31
C LEU A 46 -3.03 25.69 19.07
N VAL A 47 -1.99 25.82 19.90
CA VAL A 47 -0.76 25.02 19.81
C VAL A 47 -1.05 23.53 19.96
N ILE A 48 -1.91 23.15 20.91
CA ILE A 48 -2.32 21.75 21.12
C ILE A 48 -3.11 21.22 19.91
N GLY A 49 -3.99 22.03 19.31
CA GLY A 49 -4.73 21.68 18.09
C GLY A 49 -3.81 21.46 16.88
N PHE A 50 -2.81 22.32 16.71
CA PHE A 50 -1.76 22.18 15.68
C PHE A 50 -0.97 20.87 15.82
N LEU A 51 -0.64 20.49 17.06
CA LEU A 51 0.13 19.28 17.34
C LEU A 51 -0.69 17.98 17.23
N SER A 52 -2.01 18.05 17.42
CA SER A 52 -2.88 16.86 17.49
C SER A 52 -3.63 16.53 16.20
N LEU A 53 -3.89 17.50 15.30
CA LEU A 53 -4.66 17.27 14.06
C LEU A 53 -4.00 17.83 12.78
N PRO A 54 -2.85 17.30 12.32
CA PRO A 54 -2.19 17.77 11.10
C PRO A 54 -3.09 17.68 9.85
N GLY A 55 -4.01 16.71 9.81
CA GLY A 55 -4.96 16.52 8.70
C GLY A 55 -6.19 17.44 8.73
N SER A 56 -6.40 18.20 9.82
CA SER A 56 -7.58 19.06 9.99
C SER A 56 -7.26 20.52 10.34
N LEU A 57 -6.02 20.91 10.07
CA LEU A 57 -5.46 22.22 10.38
C LEU A 57 -6.25 23.38 9.74
N ILE A 58 -6.77 23.19 8.53
CA ILE A 58 -7.55 24.21 7.81
C ILE A 58 -8.90 24.47 8.51
N LEU A 59 -9.64 23.41 8.87
CA LEU A 59 -10.90 23.56 9.62
C LEU A 59 -10.66 24.15 11.01
N PHE A 60 -9.57 23.75 11.65
CA PHE A 60 -9.18 24.28 12.95
C PHE A 60 -8.87 25.78 12.90
N LEU A 61 -8.13 26.24 11.89
CA LEU A 61 -7.83 27.65 11.67
C LEU A 61 -9.10 28.47 11.33
N ILE A 62 -9.97 27.93 10.47
CA ILE A 62 -11.24 28.59 10.14
C ILE A 62 -12.11 28.72 11.40
N GLY A 63 -12.23 27.68 12.21
CA GLY A 63 -12.93 27.74 13.48
C GLY A 63 -12.32 28.77 14.44
N PHE A 64 -11.00 28.80 14.58
CA PHE A 64 -10.32 29.77 15.44
C PHE A 64 -10.54 31.22 14.99
N THR A 65 -10.45 31.50 13.68
CA THR A 65 -10.73 32.85 13.15
C THR A 65 -12.20 33.25 13.30
N ALA A 66 -13.12 32.30 13.16
CA ALA A 66 -14.55 32.55 13.33
C ALA A 66 -14.90 32.87 14.78
N ALA A 67 -14.17 32.34 15.77
CA ALA A 67 -14.46 32.54 17.18
C ALA A 67 -14.41 34.01 17.64
N PHE A 68 -13.68 34.87 16.91
CA PHE A 68 -13.61 36.31 17.17
C PHE A 68 -14.72 37.12 16.48
N SER A 69 -15.64 36.49 15.73
CA SER A 69 -16.72 37.15 14.99
C SER A 69 -18.07 37.20 15.74
N GLY A 70 -18.08 37.17 17.08
CA GLY A 70 -19.30 37.28 17.89
C GLY A 70 -20.19 36.02 17.88
N LYS A 71 -21.49 36.17 18.19
CA LYS A 71 -22.45 35.03 18.37
C LYS A 71 -22.50 34.06 17.18
N THR A 72 -22.47 34.58 15.96
CA THR A 72 -22.46 33.77 14.73
C THR A 72 -21.14 33.02 14.56
N GLY A 73 -20.05 33.63 15.00
CA GLY A 73 -18.70 33.08 14.99
C GLY A 73 -18.50 31.87 15.91
N GLY A 74 -19.13 31.90 17.09
CA GLY A 74 -19.12 30.77 18.03
C GLY A 74 -19.73 29.49 17.44
N MET A 75 -20.85 29.59 16.71
CA MET A 75 -21.46 28.44 16.04
C MET A 75 -20.58 27.86 14.92
N ILE A 76 -19.93 28.72 14.14
CA ILE A 76 -19.00 28.32 13.07
C ILE A 76 -17.79 27.60 13.67
N THR A 77 -17.29 28.08 14.82
CA THR A 77 -16.18 27.46 15.56
C THR A 77 -16.52 26.04 16.00
N VAL A 78 -17.68 25.84 16.61
CA VAL A 78 -18.15 24.52 17.05
C VAL A 78 -18.33 23.57 15.86
N ALA A 79 -18.91 24.04 14.76
CA ALA A 79 -19.07 23.23 13.54
C ALA A 79 -17.71 22.81 12.95
N CYS A 80 -16.73 23.73 12.91
CA CYS A 80 -15.40 23.44 12.39
C CYS A 80 -14.65 22.42 13.26
N ILE A 81 -14.75 22.53 14.60
CA ILE A 81 -14.14 21.58 15.53
C ILE A 81 -14.82 20.21 15.42
N ALA A 82 -16.15 20.17 15.34
CA ALA A 82 -16.90 18.92 15.17
C ALA A 82 -16.52 18.18 13.88
N LEU A 83 -16.27 18.90 12.78
CA LEU A 83 -15.83 18.31 11.51
C LEU A 83 -14.34 17.96 11.50
N SER A 84 -13.54 18.57 12.37
CA SER A 84 -12.09 18.37 12.39
C SER A 84 -11.66 16.99 12.88
N ILE A 85 -12.39 16.44 13.86
CA ILE A 85 -12.10 15.15 14.49
C ILE A 85 -12.34 13.99 13.50
N PRO A 86 -13.52 13.85 12.86
CA PRO A 86 -13.73 12.83 11.84
C PRO A 86 -12.72 12.93 10.70
N ASN A 87 -12.37 14.15 10.27
CA ASN A 87 -11.45 14.36 9.16
C ASN A 87 -10.03 13.86 9.47
N ALA A 88 -9.50 14.16 10.67
CA ALA A 88 -8.19 13.64 11.07
C ALA A 88 -8.19 12.10 11.20
N HIS A 89 -9.28 11.51 11.69
CA HIS A 89 -9.42 10.06 11.74
C HIS A 89 -9.45 9.41 10.35
N ILE A 90 -10.22 9.96 9.41
CA ILE A 90 -10.28 9.48 8.03
C ILE A 90 -8.90 9.56 7.38
N MET A 91 -8.21 10.69 7.53
CA MET A 91 -6.84 10.86 6.99
C MET A 91 -5.87 9.85 7.63
N GLY A 92 -5.91 9.66 8.95
CA GLY A 92 -5.10 8.66 9.65
C GLY A 92 -5.33 7.23 9.12
N MET A 93 -6.59 6.87 8.84
CA MET A 93 -6.93 5.58 8.24
C MET A 93 -6.39 5.43 6.81
N LEU A 94 -6.49 6.49 5.99
CA LEU A 94 -5.94 6.50 4.63
C LEU A 94 -4.42 6.31 4.63
N TYR A 95 -3.70 7.07 5.46
CA TYR A 95 -2.26 6.92 5.61
C TYR A 95 -1.85 5.53 6.09
N ALA A 96 -2.55 4.97 7.08
CA ALA A 96 -2.28 3.61 7.57
C ALA A 96 -2.53 2.54 6.49
N HIS A 97 -3.56 2.71 5.67
CA HIS A 97 -3.85 1.81 4.55
C HIS A 97 -2.77 1.89 3.47
N MET A 98 -2.36 3.10 3.07
CA MET A 98 -1.27 3.31 2.12
C MET A 98 0.04 2.71 2.62
N TYR A 99 0.38 2.92 3.89
CA TYR A 99 1.57 2.36 4.50
C TYR A 99 1.57 0.82 4.53
N LYS A 100 0.43 0.19 4.85
CA LYS A 100 0.28 -1.28 4.77
C LYS A 100 0.48 -1.79 3.35
N LYS A 101 -0.08 -1.11 2.34
CA LYS A 101 0.07 -1.47 0.92
C LYS A 101 1.53 -1.39 0.48
N ILE A 102 2.25 -0.34 0.87
CA ILE A 102 3.68 -0.18 0.61
C ILE A 102 4.48 -1.30 1.27
N LYS A 103 4.25 -1.56 2.57
CA LYS A 103 4.95 -2.61 3.32
C LYS A 103 4.71 -4.02 2.75
N GLN A 104 3.50 -4.30 2.28
CA GLN A 104 3.20 -5.57 1.58
C GLN A 104 3.97 -5.67 0.25
N LYS A 105 4.04 -4.59 -0.54
CA LYS A 105 4.81 -4.55 -1.79
C LYS A 105 6.29 -4.83 -1.55
N THR A 106 6.89 -4.23 -0.52
CA THR A 106 8.29 -4.47 -0.13
C THR A 106 8.52 -5.90 0.37
N LYS A 107 7.61 -6.45 1.19
CA LYS A 107 7.73 -7.86 1.64
C LYS A 107 7.63 -8.85 0.48
N ASN A 108 6.82 -8.55 -0.53
CA ASN A 108 6.67 -9.40 -1.72
C ASN A 108 7.93 -9.41 -2.61
N GLN A 109 8.75 -8.35 -2.54
CA GLN A 109 10.03 -8.22 -3.24
C GLN A 109 11.19 -8.93 -2.52
N ASN A 110 11.08 -9.26 -1.24
CA ASN A 110 12.20 -9.83 -0.47
C ASN A 110 12.35 -11.35 -0.55
N ASN A 111 11.44 -12.07 -1.22
CA ASN A 111 11.63 -13.48 -1.58
C ASN A 111 12.16 -13.59 -3.01
N ILE A 112 13.30 -12.94 -3.29
CA ILE A 112 14.02 -13.14 -4.54
C ILE A 112 14.96 -14.32 -4.33
N LEU A 113 14.67 -15.43 -5.00
CA LEU A 113 15.60 -16.55 -5.10
C LEU A 113 16.84 -16.09 -5.88
N LEU A 114 18.00 -16.42 -5.33
CA LEU A 114 19.31 -16.06 -5.88
C LEU A 114 20.00 -17.33 -6.38
N ARG A 115 20.73 -17.19 -7.49
CA ARG A 115 21.63 -18.20 -8.04
C ARG A 115 22.90 -17.55 -8.55
N ASP A 116 23.94 -18.34 -8.76
CA ASP A 116 25.18 -17.82 -9.34
C ASP A 116 25.06 -17.63 -10.85
N CYS A 117 25.65 -16.53 -11.35
CA CYS A 117 25.73 -16.28 -12.77
C CYS A 117 26.63 -17.32 -13.45
N PRO A 118 26.19 -17.98 -14.54
CA PRO A 118 26.99 -19.01 -15.21
C PRO A 118 28.26 -18.47 -15.88
N LYS A 119 28.42 -17.14 -16.01
CA LYS A 119 29.60 -16.53 -16.66
C LYS A 119 30.61 -15.93 -15.69
N CYS A 120 30.16 -15.41 -14.54
CA CYS A 120 31.02 -14.70 -13.60
C CYS A 120 30.84 -15.12 -12.13
N SER A 121 30.01 -16.13 -11.88
CA SER A 121 29.73 -16.70 -10.56
C SER A 121 29.18 -15.72 -9.52
N SER A 122 28.79 -14.51 -9.93
CA SER A 122 28.22 -13.52 -9.02
C SER A 122 26.73 -13.79 -8.77
N PRO A 123 26.20 -13.48 -7.57
CA PRO A 123 24.81 -13.78 -7.23
C PRO A 123 23.83 -12.90 -8.01
N ILE A 124 22.96 -13.55 -8.78
CA ILE A 124 21.91 -12.95 -9.60
C ILE A 124 20.54 -13.52 -9.23
N ASN A 125 19.48 -12.80 -9.59
CA ASN A 125 18.12 -13.33 -9.46
C ASN A 125 17.93 -14.54 -10.40
N THR A 126 17.26 -15.58 -9.93
CA THR A 126 16.97 -16.80 -10.70
C THR A 126 16.32 -16.50 -12.06
N HIS A 127 15.43 -15.51 -12.11
CA HIS A 127 14.71 -15.08 -13.31
C HIS A 127 15.40 -13.95 -14.10
N ALA A 128 16.64 -13.57 -13.75
CA ALA A 128 17.35 -12.52 -14.47
C ALA A 128 17.76 -12.97 -15.88
N CYS A 129 17.42 -12.17 -16.89
CA CYS A 129 17.88 -12.36 -18.27
C CYS A 129 19.26 -11.72 -18.54
N ILE A 130 19.71 -10.82 -17.67
CA ILE A 130 20.99 -10.11 -17.78
C ILE A 130 21.65 -10.10 -16.41
N CYS A 131 22.93 -10.42 -16.36
CA CYS A 131 23.70 -10.33 -15.13
C CYS A 131 23.97 -8.86 -14.77
N LYS A 132 23.61 -8.46 -13.55
CA LYS A 132 23.88 -7.08 -13.05
C LYS A 132 25.37 -6.76 -12.86
N HIS A 133 26.23 -7.79 -12.83
CA HIS A 133 27.66 -7.64 -12.56
C HIS A 133 28.50 -7.63 -13.84
N CYS A 134 28.34 -8.66 -14.67
CA CYS A 134 29.13 -8.80 -15.91
C CYS A 134 28.36 -8.35 -17.16
N HIS A 135 27.11 -7.89 -17.03
CA HIS A 135 26.22 -7.47 -18.12
C HIS A 135 25.99 -8.51 -19.22
N SER A 136 26.40 -9.76 -18.99
CA SER A 136 26.19 -10.81 -19.96
C SER A 136 24.74 -11.27 -19.95
N ALA A 137 24.24 -11.67 -21.13
CA ALA A 137 22.95 -12.35 -21.25
C ALA A 137 23.01 -13.71 -20.53
N VAL A 138 21.99 -13.98 -19.72
CA VAL A 138 21.83 -15.21 -18.93
C VAL A 138 20.44 -15.78 -19.20
N GLU A 139 20.34 -17.10 -19.35
CA GLU A 139 19.06 -17.78 -19.51
C GLU A 139 18.32 -17.84 -18.17
N PRO A 140 17.10 -17.28 -18.03
CA PRO A 140 16.34 -17.31 -16.78
C PRO A 140 15.97 -18.75 -16.40
N LEU A 141 15.92 -19.06 -15.11
CA LEU A 141 15.64 -20.41 -14.61
C LEU A 141 14.32 -20.40 -13.84
N TYR A 142 13.28 -21.01 -14.40
CA TYR A 142 11.96 -21.20 -13.79
C TYR A 142 11.77 -22.62 -13.24
N VAL A 143 12.47 -23.59 -13.83
CA VAL A 143 12.39 -25.02 -13.47
C VAL A 143 13.78 -25.64 -13.61
N ASN A 144 14.12 -26.59 -12.74
CA ASN A 144 15.44 -27.24 -12.72
C ASN A 144 15.73 -28.11 -13.96
N ASN A 145 14.69 -28.64 -14.62
CA ASN A 145 14.85 -29.44 -15.83
C ASN A 145 15.14 -28.52 -17.04
N PRO A 146 16.29 -28.65 -17.74
CA PRO A 146 16.67 -27.76 -18.83
C PRO A 146 15.68 -27.72 -20.00
N THR A 147 15.15 -28.88 -20.41
CA THR A 147 14.19 -28.98 -21.51
C THR A 147 12.86 -28.33 -21.12
N ALA A 148 12.38 -28.61 -19.90
CA ALA A 148 11.16 -27.99 -19.38
C ALA A 148 11.32 -26.48 -19.25
N ASN A 149 12.49 -26.02 -18.79
CA ASN A 149 12.79 -24.59 -18.64
C ASN A 149 12.73 -23.86 -19.99
N ARG A 150 13.30 -24.44 -21.05
CA ARG A 150 13.21 -23.88 -22.41
C ARG A 150 11.76 -23.77 -22.90
N GLN A 151 10.94 -24.80 -22.66
CA GLN A 151 9.52 -24.77 -23.00
C GLN A 151 8.78 -23.66 -22.22
N VAL A 152 9.04 -23.51 -20.93
CA VAL A 152 8.48 -22.43 -20.09
C VAL A 152 8.89 -21.06 -20.62
N ILE A 153 10.18 -20.85 -20.92
CA ILE A 153 10.67 -19.58 -21.48
C ILE A 153 9.96 -19.26 -22.79
N LYS A 154 9.79 -20.26 -23.66
CA LYS A 154 9.10 -20.12 -24.95
C LYS A 154 7.64 -19.74 -24.76
N ILE A 155 6.92 -20.40 -23.85
CA ILE A 155 5.53 -20.08 -23.49
C ILE A 155 5.42 -18.64 -22.98
N LEU A 156 6.27 -18.23 -22.04
CA LEU A 156 6.25 -16.89 -21.47
C LEU A 156 6.59 -15.82 -22.53
N LYS A 157 7.53 -16.11 -23.43
CA LYS A 157 7.85 -15.24 -24.56
C LYS A 157 6.65 -15.09 -25.50
N LEU A 158 5.97 -16.17 -25.87
CA LEU A 158 4.78 -16.11 -26.71
C LEU A 158 3.62 -15.34 -26.04
N GLN A 159 3.42 -15.52 -24.73
CA GLN A 159 2.45 -14.71 -23.98
C GLN A 159 2.80 -13.23 -23.98
N SER A 160 4.08 -12.87 -23.82
CA SER A 160 4.52 -11.47 -23.87
C SER A 160 4.30 -10.81 -25.23
N LEU A 161 4.22 -11.62 -26.30
CA LEU A 161 3.90 -11.19 -27.65
C LEU A 161 2.38 -11.10 -27.91
N GLY A 162 1.54 -11.44 -26.92
CA GLY A 162 0.09 -11.34 -27.01
C GLY A 162 -0.63 -12.58 -27.55
N PHE A 163 0.08 -13.70 -27.74
CA PHE A 163 -0.57 -14.95 -28.19
C PHE A 163 -1.49 -15.51 -27.11
N HIS A 164 -2.63 -16.04 -27.53
CA HIS A 164 -3.56 -16.74 -26.63
C HIS A 164 -3.12 -18.19 -26.40
N ASP A 165 -3.51 -18.78 -25.26
CA ASP A 165 -3.08 -20.14 -24.87
C ASP A 165 -3.33 -21.20 -25.96
N ASN A 166 -4.41 -21.10 -26.73
CA ASN A 166 -4.70 -22.01 -27.85
C ASN A 166 -3.64 -21.90 -28.97
N GLU A 167 -3.23 -20.68 -29.30
CA GLU A 167 -2.24 -20.41 -30.35
C GLU A 167 -0.84 -20.83 -29.90
N ILE A 168 -0.54 -20.63 -28.62
CA ILE A 168 0.70 -21.10 -27.99
C ILE A 168 0.78 -22.62 -28.06
N ALA A 169 -0.29 -23.34 -27.68
CA ALA A 169 -0.35 -24.79 -27.77
C ALA A 169 -0.13 -25.28 -29.21
N LYS A 170 -0.81 -24.66 -30.17
CA LYS A 170 -0.64 -24.99 -31.59
C LYS A 170 0.82 -24.78 -32.03
N LYS A 171 1.42 -23.64 -31.70
CA LYS A 171 2.80 -23.32 -32.08
C LYS A 171 3.83 -24.25 -31.44
N LEU A 172 3.62 -24.66 -30.19
CA LEU A 172 4.47 -25.67 -29.54
C LEU A 172 4.37 -27.01 -30.27
N ASN A 173 3.16 -27.45 -30.60
CA ASN A 173 2.95 -28.70 -31.32
C ASN A 173 3.52 -28.65 -32.75
N ASP A 174 3.36 -27.53 -33.46
CA ASP A 174 3.89 -27.30 -34.80
C ASP A 174 5.44 -27.31 -34.81
N ASP A 175 6.06 -26.82 -33.73
CA ASP A 175 7.51 -26.85 -33.53
C ASP A 175 8.03 -28.23 -33.03
N GLY A 176 7.14 -29.21 -32.82
CA GLY A 176 7.49 -30.55 -32.36
C GLY A 176 7.76 -30.68 -30.85
N ASP A 177 7.37 -29.68 -30.05
CA ASP A 177 7.49 -29.73 -28.60
C ASP A 177 6.38 -30.60 -28.00
N PHE A 178 6.74 -31.63 -27.23
CA PHE A 178 5.79 -32.46 -26.46
C PHE A 178 5.75 -32.04 -24.99
N PHE A 179 4.60 -32.25 -24.34
CA PHE A 179 4.46 -32.03 -22.90
C PHE A 179 5.24 -33.08 -22.13
N LEU A 180 6.23 -32.66 -21.33
CA LEU A 180 7.20 -33.58 -20.75
C LEU A 180 6.65 -34.54 -19.69
N GLU A 181 5.54 -34.23 -19.03
CA GLU A 181 4.98 -35.12 -18.00
C GLU A 181 4.34 -36.38 -18.61
N ASP A 182 3.68 -36.27 -19.77
CA ASP A 182 2.91 -37.36 -20.39
C ASP A 182 3.27 -37.65 -21.85
N HIS A 183 4.27 -36.94 -22.40
CA HIS A 183 4.74 -37.03 -23.79
C HIS A 183 3.65 -36.78 -24.85
N SER A 184 2.53 -36.16 -24.47
CA SER A 184 1.45 -35.86 -25.40
C SER A 184 1.48 -34.39 -25.84
N ASN A 185 0.60 -34.05 -26.78
CA ASN A 185 0.52 -32.70 -27.33
C ASN A 185 0.14 -31.67 -26.25
N TRP A 186 0.58 -30.44 -26.48
CA TRP A 186 0.16 -29.28 -25.71
C TRP A 186 -1.31 -28.96 -25.98
N ASP A 187 -2.04 -28.65 -24.91
CA ASP A 187 -3.37 -28.10 -24.95
C ASP A 187 -3.46 -26.83 -24.09
N LYS A 188 -4.55 -26.08 -24.24
CA LYS A 188 -4.80 -24.87 -23.45
C LYS A 188 -4.82 -25.15 -21.94
N LYS A 189 -5.32 -26.31 -21.52
CA LYS A 189 -5.46 -26.64 -20.10
C LYS A 189 -4.09 -26.82 -19.44
N LYS A 190 -3.17 -27.51 -20.11
CA LYS A 190 -1.78 -27.72 -19.67
C LYS A 190 -1.03 -26.40 -19.58
N ILE A 191 -1.17 -25.53 -20.58
CA ILE A 191 -0.56 -24.18 -20.56
C ILE A 191 -1.07 -23.38 -19.37
N ASN A 192 -2.39 -23.28 -19.20
CA ASN A 192 -2.97 -22.53 -18.09
C ASN A 192 -2.58 -23.12 -16.72
N SER A 193 -2.59 -24.44 -16.59
CA SER A 193 -2.14 -25.15 -15.39
C SER A 193 -0.68 -24.82 -15.05
N LEU A 194 0.21 -24.89 -16.04
CA LEU A 194 1.63 -24.56 -15.89
C LEU A 194 1.84 -23.11 -15.44
N ILE A 195 1.18 -22.15 -16.10
CA ILE A 195 1.29 -20.73 -15.75
C ILE A 195 0.75 -20.47 -14.35
N THR A 196 -0.34 -21.13 -13.97
CA THR A 196 -0.91 -21.03 -12.63
C THR A 196 0.06 -21.58 -11.58
N LYS A 197 0.68 -22.73 -11.85
CA LYS A 197 1.74 -23.30 -10.99
C LYS A 197 2.91 -22.33 -10.83
N LEU A 198 3.41 -21.73 -11.92
CA LEU A 198 4.50 -20.74 -11.90
C LEU A 198 4.17 -19.46 -11.12
N LYS A 199 2.90 -19.04 -11.10
CA LYS A 199 2.45 -17.88 -10.31
C LYS A 199 2.28 -18.21 -8.83
N THR A 200 1.87 -19.43 -8.52
CA THR A 200 1.49 -19.86 -7.16
C THR A 200 2.70 -20.36 -6.38
N HIS A 201 3.50 -21.22 -7.01
CA HIS A 201 4.83 -21.55 -6.56
C HIS A 201 5.76 -20.49 -7.15
N LYS A 202 6.08 -19.47 -6.36
CA LYS A 202 7.28 -18.65 -6.62
C LYS A 202 8.50 -19.58 -6.50
N ILE A 203 8.76 -20.35 -7.55
CA ILE A 203 10.05 -21.00 -7.80
C ILE A 203 11.07 -19.92 -8.14
#